data_AF-A0A8T4RYE3-F1
#
_entry.id   AF-A0A8T4RYE3-F1
#
_cell.length_a   1.000
_cell.length_b   1.000
_cell.length_c   1.000
_cell.angle_alpha   90.00
_cell.angle_beta   90.00
_cell.angle_gamma   90.00
#
_symmetry.space_group_name_H-M   'P 1'
#
loop_
_entity.id
_entity.type
_entity.pdbx_description
1 polymer ?
#
loop_
_entity_poly.entity_id
_entity_poly.type
_entity_poly.pdbx_seq_one_letter_code
_entity_poly.pdbx_strand_id
1 'polypeptide(L)'
;MILSDSEIKKAILEFLVKKARWGSNYFPLQTLTSWFGRKLESNGKRSKKAVKELLKEELLLIHKRGETISLNPHKKEGVIGLIGK
;
A
#
# COMPACT_ATOMS: atom_id res chain seq x y z
N MET A 1 10.77 -11.85 12.22
CA MET A 1 10.46 -10.54 12.85
C MET A 1 9.03 -10.18 12.48
N ILE A 2 8.13 -10.02 13.46
CA ILE A 2 6.73 -9.69 13.18
C ILE A 2 6.63 -8.18 13.01
N LEU A 3 6.43 -7.71 11.78
CA LEU A 3 6.13 -6.29 11.54
C LEU A 3 4.77 -5.95 12.16
N SER A 4 4.66 -4.79 12.79
CA SER A 4 3.41 -4.18 13.26
C SER A 4 2.52 -3.75 12.08
N ASP A 5 1.24 -3.49 12.34
CA ASP A 5 0.32 -3.03 11.28
C ASP A 5 0.77 -1.69 10.67
N SER A 6 1.39 -0.81 11.46
CA SER A 6 1.97 0.45 11.00
C SER A 6 3.16 0.24 10.06
N GLU A 7 4.07 -0.67 10.42
CA GLU A 7 5.22 -1.00 9.58
C GLU A 7 4.81 -1.65 8.25
N ILE A 8 3.73 -2.44 8.24
CA ILE A 8 3.18 -3.01 7.01
C ILE A 8 2.64 -1.90 6.09
N LYS A 9 1.90 -0.92 6.64
CA LYS A 9 1.43 0.25 5.87
C LYS A 9 2.60 1.01 5.28
N LYS A 10 3.60 1.34 6.11
CA LYS A 10 4.81 2.05 5.69
C LYS A 10 5.53 1.32 4.56
N ALA A 11 5.72 0.01 4.69
CA ALA A 11 6.39 -0.80 3.68
C ALA A 11 5.62 -0.85 2.35
N ILE A 12 4.28 -0.90 2.38
CA ILE A 12 3.44 -0.82 1.18
C ILE A 12 3.59 0.54 0.49
N LEU A 13 3.48 1.64 1.24
CA LEU A 13 3.62 2.99 0.72
C LEU A 13 5.01 3.20 0.12
N GLU A 14 6.06 2.82 0.84
CA GLU A 14 7.45 2.95 0.39
C GLU A 14 7.70 2.14 -0.91
N PHE A 15 7.16 0.93 -1.01
CA PHE A 15 7.24 0.13 -2.23
C PHE A 15 6.61 0.85 -3.43
N LEU A 16 5.41 1.40 -3.26
CA LEU A 16 4.71 2.11 -4.34
C LEU A 16 5.42 3.41 -4.72
N VAL A 17 6.00 4.13 -3.74
CA VAL A 17 6.80 5.34 -3.97
C VAL A 17 8.05 5.00 -4.80
N LYS A 18 8.81 3.97 -4.39
CA LYS A 18 10.02 3.51 -5.11
C LYS A 18 9.72 3.09 -6.55
N LYS A 19 8.49 2.65 -6.82
CA LYS A 19 8.02 2.27 -8.15
C LYS A 19 7.32 3.41 -8.90
N ALA A 20 7.23 4.61 -8.33
CA ALA A 20 6.51 5.76 -8.88
C ALA A 20 5.03 5.48 -9.22
N ARG A 21 4.33 4.67 -8.40
CA ARG A 21 2.94 4.28 -8.63
C ARG A 21 1.94 5.33 -8.13
N TRP A 22 1.92 6.49 -8.78
CA TRP A 22 1.03 7.61 -8.44
C TRP A 22 -0.09 7.79 -9.47
N GLY A 23 -1.31 8.05 -9.00
CA GLY A 23 -2.46 8.40 -9.84
C GLY A 23 -2.73 7.37 -10.96
N SER A 24 -2.50 7.76 -12.21
CA SER A 24 -2.69 6.90 -13.40
C SER A 24 -1.69 5.74 -13.50
N ASN A 25 -0.59 5.78 -12.73
CA ASN A 25 0.37 4.68 -12.64
C ASN A 25 -0.03 3.70 -11.53
N TYR A 26 -0.96 2.81 -11.82
CA TYR A 26 -1.47 1.82 -10.87
C TYR A 26 -0.67 0.51 -10.85
N PHE A 27 -0.86 -0.28 -9.80
CA PHE A 27 -0.21 -1.57 -9.54
C PHE A 27 -1.26 -2.64 -9.19
N PRO A 28 -1.11 -3.90 -9.64
CA PRO A 28 -2.07 -4.96 -9.33
C PRO A 28 -2.17 -5.27 -7.82
N LEU A 29 -3.38 -5.16 -7.27
CA LEU A 29 -3.63 -5.35 -5.84
C LEU A 29 -3.37 -6.80 -5.39
N GLN A 30 -3.74 -7.77 -6.23
CA GLN A 30 -3.50 -9.19 -5.95
C GLN A 30 -2.00 -9.49 -5.86
N THR A 31 -1.20 -8.95 -6.80
CA THR A 31 0.27 -9.10 -6.79
C THR A 31 0.86 -8.48 -5.53
N LEU A 32 0.44 -7.26 -5.17
CA LEU A 32 0.92 -6.58 -3.96
C LEU A 32 0.64 -7.41 -2.70
N THR A 33 -0.61 -7.83 -2.51
CA THR A 33 -1.02 -8.57 -1.31
C THR A 33 -0.41 -9.98 -1.25
N SER A 34 -0.14 -10.63 -2.38
CA SER A 34 0.59 -11.90 -2.45
C SER A 34 2.06 -11.74 -2.07
N TRP A 35 2.74 -10.71 -2.60
CA TRP A 35 4.15 -10.44 -2.30
C TRP A 35 4.35 -10.10 -0.81
N PHE A 36 3.55 -9.17 -0.28
CA PHE A 36 3.63 -8.80 1.13
C PHE A 36 3.14 -9.93 2.03
N GLY A 37 2.15 -10.72 1.63
CA GLY A 37 1.74 -11.91 2.39
C GLY A 37 2.89 -12.88 2.59
N ARG A 38 3.61 -13.22 1.51
CA ARG A 38 4.81 -14.08 1.57
C ARG A 38 5.90 -13.49 2.47
N LYS A 39 6.19 -12.20 2.32
CA LYS A 39 7.25 -11.53 3.10
C LYS A 39 6.93 -11.40 4.59
N LEU A 40 5.64 -11.33 4.94
CA LEU A 40 5.17 -11.17 6.31
C LEU A 40 4.85 -12.50 7.01
N GLU A 41 5.09 -13.64 6.34
CA GLU A 41 4.69 -14.97 6.81
C GLU A 41 3.23 -15.02 7.30
N SER A 42 2.38 -14.19 6.68
CA SER A 42 0.96 -14.11 6.98
C SER A 42 0.21 -14.27 5.67
N ASN A 43 -0.85 -15.07 5.62
CA ASN A 43 -1.60 -15.48 4.43
C ASN A 43 -2.32 -14.30 3.69
N GLY A 44 -1.64 -13.19 3.43
CA GLY A 44 -2.13 -11.95 2.83
C GLY A 44 -3.10 -11.14 3.70
N LYS A 45 -3.63 -11.70 4.81
CA LYS A 45 -4.67 -11.06 5.63
C LYS A 45 -4.26 -9.69 6.16
N ARG A 46 -3.04 -9.58 6.72
CA ARG A 46 -2.54 -8.32 7.29
C ARG A 46 -2.25 -7.28 6.21
N SER A 47 -1.71 -7.70 5.07
CA SER A 47 -1.51 -6.82 3.91
C SER A 47 -2.84 -6.30 3.36
N LYS A 48 -3.86 -7.16 3.24
CA LYS A 48 -5.20 -6.73 2.81
C LYS A 48 -5.82 -5.73 3.79
N LYS A 49 -5.68 -5.97 5.11
CA LYS A 49 -6.12 -5.04 6.14
C LYS A 49 -5.43 -3.68 6.01
N ALA A 50 -4.10 -3.68 5.89
CA ALA A 50 -3.31 -2.46 5.72
C ALA A 50 -3.73 -1.67 4.47
N VAL A 51 -3.92 -2.35 3.33
CA VAL A 51 -4.43 -1.69 2.10
C VAL A 51 -5.81 -1.06 2.34
N LYS A 52 -6.72 -1.79 2.98
CA LYS A 52 -8.08 -1.28 3.26
C LYS A 52 -8.04 -0.03 4.14
N GLU A 53 -7.15 0.01 5.13
CA GLU A 53 -6.97 1.18 5.99
C GLU A 53 -6.34 2.35 5.23
N LEU A 54 -5.31 2.11 4.41
CA LEU A 54 -4.70 3.15 3.57
C LEU A 54 -5.69 3.73 2.53
N LEU A 55 -6.64 2.93 2.04
CA LEU A 55 -7.75 3.41 1.20
C LEU A 55 -8.73 4.29 1.99
N LYS A 56 -9.05 3.92 3.24
CA LYS A 56 -9.88 4.75 4.13
C LYS A 56 -9.21 6.06 4.50
N GLU A 57 -7.89 6.05 4.67
CA GLU A 57 -7.06 7.24 4.91
C GLU A 57 -6.84 8.07 3.63
N GLU A 58 -7.42 7.65 2.50
CA GLU A 58 -7.29 8.27 1.18
C GLU A 58 -5.85 8.36 0.64
N LEU A 59 -4.91 7.63 1.24
CA LEU A 59 -3.50 7.60 0.81
C LEU A 59 -3.31 6.74 -0.44
N LEU A 60 -4.21 5.78 -0.64
CA LEU A 60 -4.33 4.98 -1.85
C LEU A 60 -5.61 5.33 -2.61
N LEU A 61 -5.56 5.14 -3.92
CA LEU A 61 -6.71 5.16 -4.82
C LEU A 61 -6.92 3.77 -5.38
N ILE A 62 -8.18 3.40 -5.58
CA ILE A 62 -8.57 2.15 -6.22
C ILE A 62 -8.97 2.41 -7.67
N HIS A 63 -8.57 1.51 -8.55
CA HIS A 63 -8.80 1.62 -9.99
C HIS A 63 -9.33 0.30 -10.53
N LYS A 64 -9.78 0.30 -11.78
CA LYS A 64 -10.19 -0.91 -12.53
C LYS A 64 -11.09 -1.82 -11.69
N ARG A 65 -12.17 -1.26 -11.13
CA ARG A 65 -13.16 -1.98 -10.32
C ARG A 65 -12.59 -2.75 -9.12
N GLY A 66 -11.44 -2.32 -8.57
CA GLY A 66 -10.83 -2.97 -7.41
C GLY A 66 -9.56 -3.75 -7.68
N GLU A 67 -9.18 -3.92 -8.95
CA GLU A 67 -8.08 -4.80 -9.33
C GLU A 67 -6.70 -4.15 -9.15
N THR A 68 -6.63 -2.83 -9.25
CA THR A 68 -5.37 -2.09 -9.17
C THR A 68 -5.47 -0.91 -8.23
N ILE A 69 -4.31 -0.52 -7.67
CA ILE A 69 -4.19 0.60 -6.74
C ILE A 69 -3.05 1.53 -7.13
N SER A 70 -3.14 2.80 -6.75
CA SER A 70 -2.05 3.77 -6.85
C SER A 70 -1.97 4.56 -5.55
N LEU A 71 -0.86 5.25 -5.33
CA LEU A 71 -0.80 6.34 -4.37
C LEU A 71 -1.69 7.49 -4.83
N ASN A 72 -2.29 8.18 -3.88
CA ASN A 72 -3.07 9.40 -4.13
C ASN A 72 -2.12 10.61 -4.34
N PRO A 73 -2.06 11.21 -5.54
CA PRO A 73 -1.20 12.37 -5.80
C PRO A 73 -1.48 13.56 -4.88
N HIS A 74 -2.73 13.73 -4.45
CA HIS A 74 -3.16 14.83 -3.58
C HIS A 74 -2.78 14.63 -2.11
N LYS A 75 -2.30 13.44 -1.73
CA LYS A 75 -1.86 13.13 -0.36
C LYS A 75 -0.36 12.86 -0.28
N LYS A 76 0.42 13.42 -1.20
CA LYS A 76 1.88 13.19 -1.27
C LYS A 76 2.58 13.46 0.05
N GLU A 77 2.28 14.58 0.71
CA GLU A 77 2.87 14.93 2.01
C GLU A 77 2.51 13.91 3.10
N GLY A 78 1.25 13.46 3.16
CA GLY A 78 0.81 12.43 4.10
C GLY A 78 1.51 11.08 3.88
N VAL A 79 1.66 10.68 2.61
CA VAL A 79 2.40 9.45 2.24
C VAL A 79 3.86 9.56 2.67
N ILE A 80 4.54 10.66 2.32
CA ILE A 80 5.96 10.83 2.66
C ILE A 80 6.16 10.96 4.18
N GLY A 81 5.26 11.66 4.89
CA GLY A 81 5.32 11.79 6.34
C GLY A 81 5.17 10.45 7.09
N LEU A 82 4.44 9.49 6.53
CA LEU A 82 4.34 8.13 7.08
C LEU A 82 5.58 7.26 6.80
N ILE A 83 6.30 7.54 5.71
CA ILE A 83 7.54 6.82 5.36
C ILE A 83 8.75 7.40 6.13
N GLY A 84 8.79 8.72 6.30
CA GLY A 84 9.90 9.43 6.92
C GLY A 84 9.92 9.45 8.46
N LYS A 85 8.84 9.02 9.11
CA LYS A 85 8.82 8.69 10.55
C LYS A 85 9.30 7.27 10.78
#